data_AF-A0A965GYL0-F1
#
_entry.id   AF-A0A965GYL0-F1
#
_cell.length_a   1.000
_cell.length_b   1.000
_cell.length_c   1.000
_cell.angle_alpha   90.00
_cell.angle_beta   90.00
_cell.angle_gamma   90.00
#
_symmetry.space_group_name_H-M   'P 1'
#
loop_
_entity.id
_entity.type
_entity.pdbx_description
1 polymer ?
#
loop_
_entity_poly.entity_id
_entity_poly.type
_entity_poly.pdbx_seq_one_letter_code
_entity_poly.pdbx_strand_id
1 'polypeptide(L)'
;LVAEPVVREMAPGFRAHLWGYNGQSPGPTIEVVEGDRVRIFVTNRLGEFTSIHWHGQRLPNGMDGVTGLTQPGIPPGKTFVYEFEARRPGTFMYHPHADEMVQMAMGMMGFWVTHPKQRHPLIAEVDRDYCFLLGAYDIDPGSYTPRVMTMLDFNLWAWNSRIFPGIDPLVARLGERVRLRVGNLTMTNHPIHLHGHEFEVTGTDGGPAPLAARQPEVTVDIAVGQMRQMEFIADEEGDWAFHCHKSHHTMNAMGHGVPTMIGVDHRGVAGRIMRLIPDYMVMGERGMKDMTEMEMALPDNTAPMMAGQGPFGALGMGGMFSVLKVRRDQPAGDFRDPGWFSHPPGTVAYEFKGELPQVNRTGAAPSAAGGVDVQVKKPGGARNHQH
;
A
#
# COMPACT_ATOMS: atom_id res chain seq x y z
N LEU A 1 -16.60 -19.45 1.03
CA LEU A 1 -15.30 -18.96 0.53
C LEU A 1 -14.63 -20.07 -0.25
N VAL A 2 -14.14 -19.78 -1.44
CA VAL A 2 -13.42 -20.74 -2.28
C VAL A 2 -12.00 -20.22 -2.45
N ALA A 3 -11.01 -20.93 -1.89
CA ALA A 3 -9.60 -20.62 -2.09
C ALA A 3 -9.17 -21.13 -3.47
N GLU A 4 -8.74 -20.25 -4.37
CA GLU A 4 -8.43 -20.62 -5.76
C GLU A 4 -7.40 -19.67 -6.41
N PRO A 5 -6.73 -20.09 -7.50
CA PRO A 5 -5.94 -19.18 -8.32
C PRO A 5 -6.80 -18.09 -8.96
N VAL A 6 -6.28 -16.87 -9.02
CA VAL A 6 -6.97 -15.68 -9.54
C VAL A 6 -6.01 -14.85 -10.40
N VAL A 7 -6.55 -14.09 -11.35
CA VAL A 7 -5.79 -13.09 -12.09
C VAL A 7 -6.23 -11.71 -11.62
N ARG A 8 -5.28 -10.90 -11.15
CA ARG A 8 -5.54 -9.55 -10.65
C ARG A 8 -4.83 -8.52 -11.51
N GLU A 9 -5.58 -7.60 -12.09
CA GLU A 9 -4.98 -6.38 -12.64
C GLU A 9 -4.59 -5.45 -11.47
N MET A 10 -3.30 -5.30 -11.25
CA MET A 10 -2.73 -4.49 -10.17
C MET A 10 -2.70 -3.00 -10.55
N ALA A 11 -2.41 -2.71 -11.82
CA ALA A 11 -2.48 -1.39 -12.46
C ALA A 11 -2.82 -1.57 -13.95
N PRO A 12 -3.27 -0.52 -14.67
CA PRO A 12 -3.61 -0.63 -16.08
C PRO A 12 -2.49 -1.31 -16.89
N GLY A 13 -2.80 -2.44 -17.53
CA GLY A 13 -1.84 -3.21 -18.34
C GLY A 13 -0.88 -4.10 -17.56
N PHE A 14 -0.94 -4.11 -16.22
CA PHE A 14 -0.12 -4.96 -15.35
C PHE A 14 -0.98 -5.93 -14.53
N ARG A 15 -0.84 -7.22 -14.82
CA ARG A 15 -1.59 -8.32 -14.24
C ARG A 15 -0.69 -9.25 -13.44
N ALA A 16 -1.18 -9.73 -12.31
CA ALA A 16 -0.54 -10.74 -11.50
C ALA A 16 -1.40 -12.01 -11.40
N HIS A 17 -0.76 -13.17 -11.48
CA HIS A 17 -1.32 -14.46 -11.14
C HIS A 17 -1.15 -14.66 -9.63
N LEU A 18 -2.25 -14.47 -8.92
CA LEU A 18 -2.32 -14.52 -7.45
C LEU A 18 -3.18 -15.71 -7.02
N TRP A 19 -3.23 -15.96 -5.73
CA TRP A 19 -4.26 -16.79 -5.11
C TRP A 19 -5.17 -15.90 -4.27
N GLY A 20 -6.44 -16.30 -4.19
CA GLY A 20 -7.44 -15.48 -3.53
C GLY A 20 -8.63 -16.29 -3.07
N TYR A 21 -9.71 -15.57 -2.75
CA TYR A 21 -10.96 -16.17 -2.32
C TYR A 21 -12.11 -15.67 -3.20
N ASN A 22 -12.95 -16.59 -3.67
CA ASN A 22 -14.09 -16.31 -4.54
C ASN A 22 -13.71 -15.51 -5.80
N GLY A 23 -12.66 -15.94 -6.52
CA GLY A 23 -12.24 -15.34 -7.77
C GLY A 23 -11.51 -13.99 -7.68
N GLN A 24 -11.17 -13.50 -6.47
CA GLN A 24 -10.44 -12.24 -6.31
C GLN A 24 -9.39 -12.25 -5.18
N SER A 25 -8.40 -11.36 -5.31
CA SER A 25 -7.44 -10.99 -4.27
C SER A 25 -7.46 -9.45 -4.10
N PRO A 26 -7.68 -8.93 -2.88
CA PRO A 26 -8.12 -9.65 -1.69
C PRO A 26 -9.45 -10.38 -1.91
N GLY A 27 -9.72 -11.36 -1.07
CA GLY A 27 -11.01 -12.02 -0.98
C GLY A 27 -12.14 -11.04 -0.58
N PRO A 28 -13.40 -11.48 -0.66
CA PRO A 28 -14.54 -10.64 -0.32
C PRO A 28 -14.47 -10.13 1.13
N THR A 29 -14.81 -8.86 1.32
CA THR A 29 -15.03 -8.31 2.66
C THR A 29 -16.21 -9.04 3.31
N ILE A 30 -15.99 -9.60 4.50
CA ILE A 30 -17.04 -10.24 5.29
C ILE A 30 -17.57 -9.20 6.29
N GLU A 31 -18.84 -8.86 6.16
CA GLU A 31 -19.52 -7.95 7.07
C GLU A 31 -20.59 -8.69 7.86
N VAL A 32 -20.56 -8.53 9.17
CA VAL A 32 -21.49 -9.18 10.11
C VAL A 32 -21.87 -8.22 11.21
N VAL A 33 -22.92 -8.55 11.97
CA VAL A 33 -23.32 -7.81 13.16
C VAL A 33 -22.84 -8.54 14.42
N GLU A 34 -22.45 -7.79 15.44
CA GLU A 34 -22.11 -8.34 16.75
C GLU A 34 -23.21 -9.28 17.28
N GLY A 35 -22.80 -10.47 17.69
CA GLY A 35 -23.68 -11.55 18.15
C GLY A 35 -24.19 -12.47 17.04
N ASP A 36 -23.90 -12.19 15.76
CA ASP A 36 -24.21 -13.12 14.68
C ASP A 36 -23.44 -14.43 14.84
N ARG A 37 -24.13 -15.56 14.65
CA ARG A 37 -23.50 -16.88 14.53
C ARG A 37 -23.21 -17.14 13.06
N VAL A 38 -21.95 -17.02 12.69
CA VAL A 38 -21.48 -17.22 11.33
C VAL A 38 -21.23 -18.70 11.05
N ARG A 39 -21.51 -19.14 9.83
CA ARG A 39 -21.10 -20.44 9.31
C ARG A 39 -20.49 -20.25 7.93
N ILE A 40 -19.20 -20.52 7.79
CA ILE A 40 -18.43 -20.28 6.58
C ILE A 40 -17.89 -21.59 6.04
N PHE A 41 -18.38 -21.97 4.86
CA PHE A 41 -17.86 -23.11 4.11
C PHE A 41 -16.64 -22.67 3.32
N VAL A 42 -15.49 -23.30 3.56
CA VAL A 42 -14.22 -23.00 2.91
C VAL A 42 -13.83 -24.17 2.02
N THR A 43 -13.93 -23.99 0.72
CA THR A 43 -13.54 -24.99 -0.30
C THR A 43 -12.15 -24.67 -0.81
N ASN A 44 -11.25 -25.66 -0.80
CA ASN A 44 -9.90 -25.52 -1.32
C ASN A 44 -9.83 -26.00 -2.79
N ARG A 45 -9.47 -25.12 -3.72
CA ARG A 45 -9.17 -25.43 -5.12
C ARG A 45 -7.70 -25.16 -5.49
N LEU A 46 -6.85 -24.95 -4.50
CA LEU A 46 -5.40 -24.83 -4.67
C LEU A 46 -4.75 -26.20 -4.88
N GLY A 47 -3.49 -26.19 -5.30
CA GLY A 47 -2.67 -27.40 -5.46
C GLY A 47 -2.12 -27.98 -4.15
N GLU A 48 -2.31 -27.27 -3.03
CA GLU A 48 -1.78 -27.61 -1.71
C GLU A 48 -2.87 -27.49 -0.63
N PHE A 49 -2.57 -27.92 0.60
CA PHE A 49 -3.50 -27.74 1.72
C PHE A 49 -3.63 -26.26 2.10
N THR A 50 -4.79 -25.84 2.58
CA THR A 50 -5.00 -24.46 3.06
C THR A 50 -5.76 -24.46 4.38
N SER A 51 -5.90 -23.29 4.98
CA SER A 51 -6.76 -23.01 6.13
C SER A 51 -7.12 -21.52 6.11
N ILE A 52 -8.00 -21.08 7.02
CA ILE A 52 -8.26 -19.65 7.22
C ILE A 52 -8.19 -19.35 8.71
N HIS A 53 -7.29 -18.45 9.09
CA HIS A 53 -7.27 -17.78 10.37
C HIS A 53 -8.08 -16.48 10.30
N TRP A 54 -8.84 -16.24 11.36
CA TRP A 54 -9.75 -15.09 11.50
C TRP A 54 -9.11 -14.04 12.40
N HIS A 55 -8.13 -13.33 11.87
CA HIS A 55 -7.25 -12.43 12.60
C HIS A 55 -8.03 -11.41 13.45
N GLY A 56 -7.87 -11.51 14.77
CA GLY A 56 -8.52 -10.65 15.75
C GLY A 56 -9.92 -11.09 16.19
N GLN A 57 -10.48 -12.16 15.63
CA GLN A 57 -11.73 -12.75 16.12
C GLN A 57 -11.54 -13.51 17.44
N ARG A 58 -12.54 -13.42 18.31
CA ARG A 58 -12.60 -14.24 19.54
C ARG A 58 -13.52 -15.43 19.31
N LEU A 59 -12.92 -16.58 19.01
CA LEU A 59 -13.63 -17.78 18.55
C LEU A 59 -13.26 -19.03 19.39
N PRO A 60 -14.01 -20.14 19.30
CA PRO A 60 -13.59 -21.42 19.86
C PRO A 60 -12.25 -21.85 19.25
N ASN A 61 -11.33 -22.36 20.08
CA ASN A 61 -9.95 -22.67 19.64
C ASN A 61 -9.88 -23.55 18.37
N GLY A 62 -10.74 -24.56 18.23
CA GLY A 62 -10.77 -25.42 17.04
C GLY A 62 -11.27 -24.76 15.74
N MET A 63 -11.71 -23.49 15.79
CA MET A 63 -12.13 -22.69 14.63
C MET A 63 -11.07 -21.65 14.23
N ASP A 64 -9.89 -21.69 14.84
CA ASP A 64 -8.87 -20.64 14.71
C ASP A 64 -8.06 -20.70 13.42
N GLY A 65 -8.04 -21.84 12.71
CA GLY A 65 -7.44 -21.87 11.36
C GLY A 65 -5.97 -22.21 11.28
N VAL A 66 -5.31 -22.60 12.37
CA VAL A 66 -3.87 -22.90 12.38
C VAL A 66 -3.65 -24.38 12.11
N THR A 67 -3.12 -24.68 10.91
CA THR A 67 -2.91 -26.05 10.46
C THR A 67 -1.89 -26.75 11.36
N GLY A 68 -2.24 -27.94 11.86
CA GLY A 68 -1.39 -28.74 12.74
C GLY A 68 -1.42 -28.32 14.23
N LEU A 69 -1.97 -27.15 14.56
CA LEU A 69 -2.13 -26.69 15.94
C LEU A 69 -3.60 -26.78 16.39
N THR A 70 -4.50 -26.07 15.70
CA THR A 70 -5.91 -25.96 16.09
C THR A 70 -6.85 -26.77 15.20
N GLN A 71 -6.41 -27.14 14.00
CA GLN A 71 -7.14 -28.01 13.08
C GLN A 71 -6.23 -28.74 12.08
N PRO A 72 -6.70 -29.80 11.40
CA PRO A 72 -6.05 -30.29 10.18
C PRO A 72 -6.19 -29.27 9.04
N GLY A 73 -5.22 -29.29 8.12
CA GLY A 73 -5.29 -28.50 6.88
C GLY A 73 -6.41 -29.01 5.98
N ILE A 74 -7.01 -28.11 5.21
CA ILE A 74 -8.06 -28.41 4.23
C ILE A 74 -7.37 -28.97 2.97
N PRO A 75 -7.48 -30.27 2.64
CA PRO A 75 -6.82 -30.81 1.46
C PRO A 75 -7.42 -30.26 0.15
N PRO A 76 -6.66 -30.30 -0.97
CA PRO A 76 -7.20 -29.96 -2.29
C PRO A 76 -8.53 -30.65 -2.59
N GLY A 77 -9.50 -29.89 -3.11
CA GLY A 77 -10.84 -30.35 -3.45
C GLY A 77 -11.78 -30.58 -2.25
N LYS A 78 -11.33 -30.36 -1.01
CA LYS A 78 -12.15 -30.54 0.19
C LYS A 78 -12.74 -29.22 0.68
N THR A 79 -13.82 -29.35 1.45
CA THR A 79 -14.52 -28.23 2.08
C THR A 79 -14.58 -28.44 3.57
N PHE A 80 -14.13 -27.45 4.35
CA PHE A 80 -14.27 -27.42 5.80
C PHE A 80 -15.26 -26.33 6.21
N VAL A 81 -15.79 -26.41 7.43
CA VAL A 81 -16.77 -25.45 7.96
C VAL A 81 -16.19 -24.77 9.19
N TYR A 82 -16.17 -23.44 9.16
CA TYR A 82 -15.89 -22.61 10.33
C TYR A 82 -17.21 -22.09 10.88
N GLU A 83 -17.46 -22.27 12.18
CA GLU A 83 -18.69 -21.82 12.80
C GLU A 83 -18.42 -21.24 14.19
N PHE A 84 -18.73 -19.95 14.36
CA PHE A 84 -18.50 -19.22 15.61
C PHE A 84 -19.39 -17.99 15.69
N GLU A 85 -19.43 -17.36 16.85
CA GLU A 85 -20.15 -16.11 17.10
C GLU A 85 -19.23 -14.91 16.92
N ALA A 86 -19.69 -13.86 16.25
CA ALA A 86 -18.99 -12.58 16.13
C ALA A 86 -19.14 -11.77 17.43
N ARG A 87 -18.25 -12.03 18.41
CA ARG A 87 -18.43 -11.56 19.80
C ARG A 87 -18.22 -10.07 20.06
N ARG A 88 -17.62 -9.32 19.14
CA ARG A 88 -17.28 -7.91 19.35
C ARG A 88 -17.23 -7.12 18.04
N PRO A 89 -17.61 -5.83 18.04
CA PRO A 89 -17.45 -4.96 16.90
C PRO A 89 -15.98 -4.60 16.68
N GLY A 90 -15.64 -4.31 15.43
CA GLY A 90 -14.28 -3.88 15.08
C GLY A 90 -13.92 -4.15 13.64
N THR A 91 -12.69 -3.77 13.31
CA THR A 91 -12.04 -4.02 12.03
C THR A 91 -11.04 -5.16 12.20
N PHE A 92 -11.19 -6.18 11.38
CA PHE A 92 -10.42 -7.41 11.42
C PHE A 92 -10.04 -7.83 10.00
N MET A 93 -9.31 -8.93 9.88
CA MET A 93 -8.93 -9.51 8.60
C MET A 93 -8.95 -11.03 8.70
N TYR A 94 -8.84 -11.70 7.57
CA TYR A 94 -8.67 -13.15 7.52
C TYR A 94 -7.61 -13.50 6.48
N HIS A 95 -6.85 -14.54 6.75
CA HIS A 95 -5.73 -14.96 5.92
C HIS A 95 -5.39 -16.44 6.20
N PRO A 96 -4.68 -17.13 5.30
CA PRO A 96 -4.31 -18.52 5.55
C PRO A 96 -3.26 -18.65 6.66
N HIS A 97 -3.25 -19.82 7.28
CA HIS A 97 -2.30 -20.23 8.33
C HIS A 97 -1.94 -21.73 8.12
N ALA A 98 -1.65 -22.06 6.85
CA ALA A 98 -1.34 -23.40 6.37
C ALA A 98 0.09 -23.43 5.79
N ASP A 99 0.28 -22.80 4.63
CA ASP A 99 1.59 -22.42 4.10
C ASP A 99 1.60 -20.90 3.97
N GLU A 100 1.89 -20.22 5.08
CA GLU A 100 1.91 -18.75 5.11
C GLU A 100 2.89 -18.20 4.08
N MET A 101 4.02 -18.86 3.91
CA MET A 101 5.08 -18.41 3.02
C MET A 101 4.57 -18.30 1.59
N VAL A 102 3.98 -19.37 1.05
CA VAL A 102 3.46 -19.36 -0.32
C VAL A 102 2.15 -18.59 -0.42
N GLN A 103 1.19 -18.89 0.45
CA GLN A 103 -0.19 -18.40 0.30
C GLN A 103 -0.29 -16.89 0.56
N MET A 104 0.46 -16.35 1.53
CA MET A 104 0.51 -14.90 1.75
C MET A 104 1.24 -14.18 0.62
N ALA A 105 2.39 -14.70 0.16
CA ALA A 105 3.13 -14.11 -0.96
C ALA A 105 2.33 -14.11 -2.27
N MET A 106 1.45 -15.10 -2.44
CA MET A 106 0.49 -15.17 -3.54
C MET A 106 -0.73 -14.28 -3.34
N GLY A 107 -0.86 -13.54 -2.24
CA GLY A 107 -1.89 -12.51 -2.03
C GLY A 107 -3.19 -13.00 -1.40
N MET A 108 -3.19 -14.14 -0.71
CA MET A 108 -4.39 -14.65 -0.02
C MET A 108 -4.66 -13.89 1.27
N MET A 109 -5.65 -13.00 1.24
CA MET A 109 -6.10 -12.22 2.39
C MET A 109 -7.50 -11.70 2.15
N GLY A 110 -8.21 -11.24 3.18
CA GLY A 110 -9.46 -10.51 3.04
C GLY A 110 -9.86 -9.76 4.30
N PHE A 111 -10.81 -8.84 4.17
CA PHE A 111 -11.27 -8.02 5.28
C PHE A 111 -12.42 -8.68 6.05
N TRP A 112 -12.50 -8.37 7.34
CA TRP A 112 -13.65 -8.67 8.16
C TRP A 112 -14.07 -7.43 8.94
N VAL A 113 -15.35 -7.06 8.86
CA VAL A 113 -15.93 -5.97 9.67
C VAL A 113 -17.07 -6.53 10.50
N THR A 114 -16.96 -6.38 11.83
CA THR A 114 -18.10 -6.64 12.73
C THR A 114 -18.70 -5.30 13.11
N HIS A 115 -19.93 -5.05 12.67
CA HIS A 115 -20.72 -3.88 13.03
C HIS A 115 -21.30 -4.03 14.44
N PRO A 116 -21.38 -2.96 15.23
CA PRO A 116 -22.04 -3.03 16.53
C PRO A 116 -23.54 -3.28 16.35
N LYS A 117 -24.13 -4.12 17.19
CA LYS A 117 -25.56 -4.47 17.10
C LYS A 117 -26.49 -3.29 17.39
N GLN A 118 -26.02 -2.38 18.23
CA GLN A 118 -26.71 -1.15 18.62
C GLN A 118 -25.74 0.02 18.52
N ARG A 119 -26.25 1.24 18.69
CA ARG A 119 -25.38 2.42 18.81
C ARG A 119 -24.35 2.19 19.90
N HIS A 120 -23.08 2.36 19.54
CA HIS A 120 -21.96 2.09 20.43
C HIS A 120 -21.29 3.42 20.81
N PRO A 121 -21.01 3.68 22.10
CA PRO A 121 -20.51 4.98 22.56
C PRO A 121 -19.13 5.35 22.00
N LEU A 122 -18.37 4.36 21.51
CA LEU A 122 -17.05 4.55 20.91
C LEU A 122 -17.04 4.36 19.38
N ILE A 123 -18.16 4.08 18.73
CA ILE A 123 -18.20 3.89 17.27
C ILE A 123 -19.22 4.86 16.70
N ALA A 124 -18.73 5.88 15.99
CA ALA A 124 -19.58 6.84 15.32
C ALA A 124 -20.28 6.24 14.10
N GLU A 125 -21.46 6.75 13.77
CA GLU A 125 -22.03 6.59 12.43
C GLU A 125 -21.20 7.44 11.46
N VAL A 126 -20.94 6.91 10.26
CA VAL A 126 -20.09 7.56 9.24
C VAL A 126 -20.81 7.53 7.90
N ASP A 127 -20.52 8.51 7.05
CA ASP A 127 -21.12 8.63 5.72
C ASP A 127 -20.35 7.81 4.68
N ARG A 128 -19.03 7.64 4.89
CA ARG A 128 -18.13 6.87 4.04
C ARG A 128 -17.30 5.91 4.88
N ASP A 129 -17.17 4.66 4.45
CA ASP A 129 -16.34 3.65 5.11
C ASP A 129 -15.50 2.92 4.06
N TYR A 130 -14.18 3.09 4.13
CA TYR A 130 -13.22 2.54 3.16
C TYR A 130 -12.30 1.52 3.82
N CYS A 131 -11.99 0.44 3.11
CA CYS A 131 -11.15 -0.66 3.59
C CYS A 131 -9.90 -0.82 2.72
N PHE A 132 -8.71 -0.87 3.35
CA PHE A 132 -7.41 -1.06 2.71
C PHE A 132 -6.58 -2.16 3.38
N LEU A 133 -6.32 -3.26 2.68
CA LEU A 133 -5.31 -4.24 3.08
C LEU A 133 -4.01 -3.91 2.38
N LEU A 134 -2.98 -3.71 3.19
CA LEU A 134 -1.63 -3.48 2.72
C LEU A 134 -1.02 -4.83 2.36
N GLY A 135 -0.57 -4.94 1.11
CA GLY A 135 0.11 -6.10 0.54
C GLY A 135 1.47 -5.71 -0.03
N ALA A 136 2.37 -6.68 -0.11
CA ALA A 136 3.66 -6.54 -0.75
C ALA A 136 3.93 -7.73 -1.65
N TYR A 137 4.52 -7.48 -2.82
CA TYR A 137 4.83 -8.50 -3.81
C TYR A 137 6.23 -8.28 -4.36
N ASP A 138 6.82 -9.37 -4.86
CA ASP A 138 8.03 -9.34 -5.66
C ASP A 138 7.72 -9.94 -7.02
N ILE A 139 7.50 -9.10 -8.02
CA ILE A 139 7.16 -9.51 -9.40
C ILE A 139 8.16 -8.86 -10.34
N ASP A 140 8.96 -9.67 -11.02
CA ASP A 140 9.91 -9.19 -12.02
C ASP A 140 9.16 -8.55 -13.21
N PRO A 141 9.69 -7.48 -13.83
CA PRO A 141 9.18 -6.96 -15.10
C PRO A 141 9.03 -8.07 -16.14
N GLY A 142 7.87 -8.18 -16.79
CA GLY A 142 7.57 -9.27 -17.72
C GLY A 142 6.99 -10.53 -17.10
N SER A 143 7.06 -10.69 -15.78
CA SER A 143 6.48 -11.82 -15.06
C SER A 143 5.03 -11.54 -14.66
N TYR A 144 4.27 -12.62 -14.47
CA TYR A 144 2.92 -12.59 -13.92
C TYR A 144 2.87 -13.13 -12.49
N THR A 145 3.81 -13.99 -12.11
CA THR A 145 3.74 -14.72 -10.84
C THR A 145 4.73 -14.11 -9.84
N PRO A 146 4.31 -13.86 -8.58
CA PRO A 146 5.21 -13.42 -7.53
C PRO A 146 6.32 -14.42 -7.21
N ARG A 147 7.49 -13.91 -6.84
CA ARG A 147 8.58 -14.67 -6.22
C ARG A 147 8.24 -14.94 -4.76
N VAL A 148 7.68 -16.12 -4.51
CA VAL A 148 7.20 -16.49 -3.16
C VAL A 148 8.32 -16.63 -2.12
N MET A 149 9.57 -16.83 -2.55
CA MET A 149 10.75 -16.94 -1.67
C MET A 149 11.29 -15.61 -1.17
N THR A 150 10.69 -14.48 -1.55
CA THR A 150 11.17 -13.16 -1.14
C THR A 150 10.75 -12.85 0.29
N MET A 151 11.74 -12.55 1.13
CA MET A 151 11.53 -12.33 2.57
C MET A 151 11.33 -10.86 2.91
N LEU A 152 12.26 -9.98 2.52
CA LEU A 152 12.21 -8.56 2.92
C LEU A 152 12.41 -7.58 1.76
N ASP A 153 12.85 -8.07 0.59
CA ASP A 153 13.25 -7.25 -0.55
C ASP A 153 12.14 -7.17 -1.61
N PHE A 154 10.93 -6.82 -1.17
CA PHE A 154 9.76 -6.68 -2.06
C PHE A 154 9.89 -5.45 -2.95
N ASN A 155 9.47 -5.56 -4.21
CA ASN A 155 9.54 -4.47 -5.20
C ASN A 155 8.19 -3.76 -5.44
N LEU A 156 7.08 -4.32 -4.98
CA LEU A 156 5.74 -3.76 -5.17
C LEU A 156 4.99 -3.65 -3.85
N TRP A 157 4.51 -2.44 -3.55
CA TRP A 157 3.68 -2.14 -2.38
C TRP A 157 2.28 -1.76 -2.83
N ALA A 158 1.28 -2.46 -2.31
CA ALA A 158 -0.07 -2.46 -2.85
C ALA A 158 -1.13 -2.21 -1.76
N TRP A 159 -2.23 -1.59 -2.16
CA TRP A 159 -3.47 -1.56 -1.41
C TRP A 159 -4.50 -2.41 -2.11
N ASN A 160 -5.11 -3.36 -1.41
CA ASN A 160 -6.11 -4.26 -1.97
C ASN A 160 -5.62 -4.94 -3.27
N SER A 161 -4.37 -5.41 -3.25
CA SER A 161 -3.67 -6.04 -4.38
C SER A 161 -3.66 -5.19 -5.66
N ARG A 162 -3.71 -3.86 -5.49
CA ARG A 162 -3.57 -2.86 -6.56
C ARG A 162 -2.49 -1.84 -6.19
N ILE A 163 -1.89 -1.25 -7.21
CA ILE A 163 -0.85 -0.24 -7.10
C ILE A 163 -1.31 0.97 -7.92
N PHE A 164 -1.03 2.19 -7.46
CA PHE A 164 -1.31 3.39 -8.25
C PHE A 164 -0.58 3.33 -9.60
N PRO A 165 -1.22 3.71 -10.73
CA PRO A 165 -2.52 4.39 -10.87
C PRO A 165 -3.75 3.49 -10.95
N GLY A 166 -3.63 2.21 -10.60
CA GLY A 166 -4.76 1.29 -10.53
C GLY A 166 -5.69 1.52 -9.33
N ILE A 167 -5.25 2.19 -8.27
CA ILE A 167 -6.06 2.40 -7.07
C ILE A 167 -7.06 3.53 -7.33
N ASP A 168 -8.35 3.25 -7.09
CA ASP A 168 -9.42 4.25 -7.22
C ASP A 168 -9.26 5.38 -6.17
N PRO A 169 -9.69 6.61 -6.50
CA PRO A 169 -9.70 7.70 -5.53
C PRO A 169 -10.71 7.42 -4.41
N LEU A 170 -10.46 8.01 -3.24
CA LEU A 170 -11.43 8.06 -2.16
C LEU A 170 -12.30 9.30 -2.40
N VAL A 171 -13.62 9.14 -2.43
CA VAL A 171 -14.54 10.24 -2.76
C VAL A 171 -15.40 10.59 -1.55
N ALA A 172 -15.47 11.88 -1.21
CA ALA A 172 -16.31 12.36 -0.12
C ALA A 172 -16.99 13.67 -0.50
N ARG A 173 -18.18 13.89 0.06
CA ARG A 173 -18.81 15.21 0.02
C ARG A 173 -18.26 16.07 1.15
N LEU A 174 -18.15 17.37 0.90
CA LEU A 174 -17.81 18.35 1.93
C LEU A 174 -18.70 18.18 3.17
N GLY A 175 -18.08 17.98 4.34
CA GLY A 175 -18.74 17.78 5.63
C GLY A 175 -19.11 16.34 5.97
N GLU A 176 -18.90 15.37 5.08
CA GLU A 176 -19.11 13.95 5.40
C GLU A 176 -18.07 13.44 6.41
N ARG A 177 -18.50 12.60 7.35
CA ARG A 177 -17.60 11.84 8.20
C ARG A 177 -17.11 10.62 7.45
N VAL A 178 -15.80 10.51 7.31
CA VAL A 178 -15.13 9.44 6.57
C VAL A 178 -14.39 8.53 7.56
N ARG A 179 -14.55 7.22 7.40
CA ARG A 179 -13.80 6.19 8.08
C ARG A 179 -12.86 5.49 7.12
N LEU A 180 -11.60 5.36 7.52
CA LEU A 180 -10.58 4.57 6.84
C LEU A 180 -10.20 3.39 7.74
N ARG A 181 -10.34 2.17 7.23
CA ARG A 181 -9.95 0.92 7.89
C ARG A 181 -8.74 0.37 7.16
N VAL A 182 -7.59 0.32 7.82
CA VAL A 182 -6.35 -0.12 7.20
C VAL A 182 -5.76 -1.27 7.99
N GLY A 183 -5.46 -2.37 7.30
CA GLY A 183 -4.85 -3.57 7.86
C GLY A 183 -3.53 -3.89 7.19
N ASN A 184 -2.53 -4.28 7.97
CA ASN A 184 -1.20 -4.55 7.45
C ASN A 184 -0.84 -6.04 7.52
N LEU A 185 -0.75 -6.67 6.35
CA LEU A 185 -0.29 -8.05 6.19
C LEU A 185 1.08 -8.14 5.49
N THR A 186 1.80 -7.03 5.33
CA THR A 186 3.16 -7.03 4.80
C THR A 186 4.19 -7.30 5.90
N MET A 187 5.44 -7.57 5.53
CA MET A 187 6.54 -7.80 6.48
C MET A 187 7.27 -6.52 6.96
N THR A 188 6.60 -5.37 6.90
CA THR A 188 7.13 -4.08 7.33
C THR A 188 6.00 -3.16 7.78
N ASN A 189 6.29 -2.17 8.61
CA ASN A 189 5.31 -1.17 9.03
C ASN A 189 5.03 -0.14 7.93
N HIS A 190 3.87 0.51 7.98
CA HIS A 190 3.48 1.54 7.01
C HIS A 190 2.97 2.79 7.73
N PRO A 191 3.71 3.92 7.67
CA PRO A 191 3.18 5.21 8.09
C PRO A 191 2.21 5.73 7.03
N ILE A 192 0.91 5.60 7.26
CA ILE A 192 -0.12 6.06 6.33
C ILE A 192 -0.45 7.53 6.62
N HIS A 193 -0.28 8.40 5.62
CA HIS A 193 -0.43 9.84 5.71
C HIS A 193 -1.58 10.34 4.84
N LEU A 194 -2.38 11.25 5.40
CA LEU A 194 -3.45 11.96 4.70
C LEU A 194 -3.14 13.46 4.66
N HIS A 195 -3.20 14.05 3.46
CA HIS A 195 -3.04 15.48 3.27
C HIS A 195 -4.38 16.21 3.52
N GLY A 196 -4.29 17.48 3.91
CA GLY A 196 -5.42 18.40 4.02
C GLY A 196 -6.38 18.17 5.18
N HIS A 197 -6.21 17.09 5.96
CA HIS A 197 -7.10 16.75 7.06
C HIS A 197 -6.31 16.14 8.22
N GLU A 198 -6.69 16.50 9.45
CA GLU A 198 -6.39 15.72 10.64
C GLU A 198 -7.44 14.62 10.82
N PHE A 199 -7.02 13.48 11.37
CA PHE A 199 -7.90 12.37 11.72
C PHE A 199 -7.64 11.88 13.13
N GLU A 200 -8.61 11.20 13.73
CA GLU A 200 -8.43 10.47 14.98
C GLU A 200 -8.25 8.97 14.72
N VAL A 201 -7.33 8.32 15.44
CA VAL A 201 -7.27 6.85 15.49
C VAL A 201 -8.37 6.34 16.43
N THR A 202 -9.50 5.91 15.85
CA THR A 202 -10.71 5.54 16.58
C THR A 202 -10.82 4.06 16.92
N GLY A 203 -9.93 3.21 16.38
CA GLY A 203 -9.90 1.77 16.67
C GLY A 203 -8.62 1.09 16.25
N THR A 204 -8.36 -0.08 16.86
CA THR A 204 -7.23 -0.97 16.54
C THR A 204 -7.72 -2.39 16.25
N ASP A 205 -6.79 -3.31 16.01
CA ASP A 205 -7.00 -4.78 16.02
C ASP A 205 -7.64 -5.32 17.32
N GLY A 206 -7.64 -4.52 18.39
CA GLY A 206 -8.31 -4.81 19.66
C GLY A 206 -9.80 -4.42 19.70
N GLY A 207 -10.28 -3.64 18.73
CA GLY A 207 -11.61 -3.03 18.72
C GLY A 207 -11.57 -1.49 18.83
N PRO A 208 -12.71 -0.84 19.19
CA PRO A 208 -12.78 0.61 19.28
C PRO A 208 -11.90 1.17 20.40
N ALA A 209 -11.16 2.25 20.11
CA ALA A 209 -10.33 2.95 21.07
C ALA A 209 -11.18 3.82 22.01
N PRO A 210 -10.89 3.82 23.33
CA PRO A 210 -11.50 4.76 24.27
C PRO A 210 -11.26 6.21 23.83
N LEU A 211 -12.24 7.10 24.03
CA LEU A 211 -12.14 8.52 23.61
C LEU A 211 -10.87 9.20 24.14
N ALA A 212 -10.51 8.95 25.41
CA ALA A 212 -9.33 9.53 26.04
C ALA A 212 -7.98 9.02 25.48
N ALA A 213 -7.98 7.94 24.69
CA ALA A 213 -6.78 7.38 24.06
C ALA A 213 -6.65 7.77 22.58
N ARG A 214 -7.67 8.41 22.00
CA ARG A 214 -7.63 8.87 20.60
C ARG A 214 -6.66 10.02 20.49
N GLN A 215 -5.75 9.92 19.52
CA GLN A 215 -4.81 10.98 19.20
C GLN A 215 -5.22 11.58 17.86
N PRO A 216 -5.26 12.92 17.75
CA PRO A 216 -5.33 13.60 16.47
C PRO A 216 -3.98 13.43 15.76
N GLU A 217 -4.03 13.00 14.51
CA GLU A 217 -2.86 12.68 13.69
C GLU A 217 -3.11 13.14 12.26
N VAL A 218 -2.01 13.32 11.51
CA VAL A 218 -2.04 13.37 10.04
C VAL A 218 -1.37 12.15 9.43
N THR A 219 -0.66 11.37 10.25
CA THR A 219 0.04 10.15 9.85
C THR A 219 -0.06 9.14 10.99
N VAL A 220 -0.40 7.88 10.68
CA VAL A 220 -0.38 6.79 11.65
C VAL A 220 0.47 5.64 11.16
N ASP A 221 1.34 5.13 12.03
CA ASP A 221 2.08 3.90 11.74
C ASP A 221 1.22 2.66 11.98
N ILE A 222 1.24 1.76 10.99
CA ILE A 222 0.53 0.49 11.02
C ILE A 222 1.56 -0.63 10.98
N ALA A 223 1.88 -1.22 12.13
CA ALA A 223 2.85 -2.30 12.22
C ALA A 223 2.31 -3.60 11.62
N VAL A 224 3.20 -4.58 11.42
CA VAL A 224 2.86 -5.89 10.86
C VAL A 224 1.79 -6.58 11.73
N GLY A 225 0.73 -7.06 11.09
CA GLY A 225 -0.41 -7.70 11.76
C GLY A 225 -1.41 -6.72 12.39
N GLN A 226 -1.13 -5.41 12.40
CA GLN A 226 -2.02 -4.46 13.03
C GLN A 226 -3.13 -3.97 12.09
N MET A 227 -4.25 -3.62 12.72
CA MET A 227 -5.32 -2.82 12.11
C MET A 227 -5.35 -1.43 12.74
N ARG A 228 -5.72 -0.43 11.94
CA ARG A 228 -6.09 0.92 12.39
C ARG A 228 -7.40 1.34 11.75
N GLN A 229 -8.26 1.96 12.56
CA GLN A 229 -9.43 2.68 12.10
C GLN A 229 -9.16 4.17 12.35
N MET A 230 -9.24 4.97 11.29
CA MET A 230 -9.06 6.42 11.31
C MET A 230 -10.38 7.08 10.92
N GLU A 231 -10.75 8.17 11.59
CA GLU A 231 -11.94 8.95 11.23
C GLU A 231 -11.64 10.43 11.16
N PHE A 232 -12.19 11.11 10.16
CA PHE A 232 -12.10 12.55 9.97
C PHE A 232 -13.40 13.11 9.39
N ILE A 233 -13.54 14.42 9.44
CA ILE A 233 -14.56 15.14 8.68
C ILE A 233 -13.90 15.63 7.40
N ALA A 234 -14.49 15.37 6.24
CA ALA A 234 -14.01 15.88 4.96
C ALA A 234 -14.40 17.36 4.81
N ASP A 235 -13.82 18.25 5.61
CA ASP A 235 -14.15 19.68 5.69
C ASP A 235 -13.31 20.59 4.79
N GLU A 236 -12.32 20.03 4.08
CA GLU A 236 -11.49 20.76 3.12
C GLU A 236 -11.69 20.28 1.67
N GLU A 237 -12.28 21.13 0.82
CA GLU A 237 -12.48 20.82 -0.61
C GLU A 237 -11.13 20.73 -1.34
N GLY A 238 -10.94 19.70 -2.16
CA GLY A 238 -9.68 19.54 -2.88
C GLY A 238 -9.42 18.13 -3.39
N ASP A 239 -8.25 17.99 -4.01
CA ASP A 239 -7.62 16.71 -4.31
C ASP A 239 -6.41 16.55 -3.39
N TRP A 240 -6.52 15.66 -2.41
CA TRP A 240 -5.57 15.48 -1.34
C TRP A 240 -4.86 14.14 -1.45
N ALA A 241 -3.54 14.14 -1.38
CA ALA A 241 -2.76 12.91 -1.41
C ALA A 241 -3.05 12.05 -0.17
N PHE A 242 -3.22 10.75 -0.39
CA PHE A 242 -3.32 9.74 0.65
C PHE A 242 -2.33 8.63 0.32
N HIS A 243 -1.33 8.39 1.17
CA HIS A 243 -0.22 7.51 0.79
C HIS A 243 0.56 6.93 1.98
N CYS A 244 1.33 5.87 1.73
CA CYS A 244 2.38 5.44 2.65
C CYS A 244 3.54 6.45 2.61
N HIS A 245 4.08 6.84 3.76
CA HIS A 245 5.12 7.86 3.88
C HIS A 245 6.55 7.27 3.83
N LYS A 246 6.68 5.99 3.51
CA LYS A 246 7.98 5.43 3.11
C LYS A 246 8.17 5.69 1.62
N SER A 247 9.15 6.51 1.26
CA SER A 247 9.39 6.92 -0.14
C SER A 247 9.50 5.73 -1.09
N HIS A 248 10.12 4.62 -0.67
CA HIS A 248 10.17 3.39 -1.47
C HIS A 248 8.77 2.86 -1.82
N HIS A 249 7.82 2.91 -0.89
CA HIS A 249 6.48 2.35 -1.06
C HIS A 249 5.59 3.18 -2.00
N THR A 250 5.97 4.44 -2.24
CA THR A 250 5.34 5.33 -3.22
C THR A 250 6.09 5.40 -4.53
N MET A 251 7.07 4.53 -4.77
CA MET A 251 7.94 4.60 -5.96
C MET A 251 8.03 3.27 -6.71
N ASN A 252 7.26 2.23 -6.35
CA ASN A 252 7.18 0.85 -6.89
C ASN A 252 7.91 0.52 -8.20
N ALA A 253 7.78 1.34 -9.25
CA ALA A 253 8.43 1.12 -10.53
C ALA A 253 9.97 1.32 -10.49
N MET A 254 10.51 1.90 -9.43
CA MET A 254 11.93 2.21 -9.30
C MET A 254 12.71 1.03 -8.72
N GLY A 255 13.57 0.43 -9.54
CA GLY A 255 14.40 -0.72 -9.13
C GLY A 255 15.47 -0.37 -8.10
N HIS A 256 15.73 -1.30 -7.18
CA HIS A 256 16.73 -1.20 -6.11
C HIS A 256 18.19 -1.26 -6.59
N GLY A 257 18.42 -1.73 -7.83
CA GLY A 257 19.75 -2.00 -8.36
C GLY A 257 20.38 -0.90 -9.23
N VAL A 258 19.75 0.27 -9.34
CA VAL A 258 20.23 1.35 -10.22
C VAL A 258 21.27 2.22 -9.50
N PRO A 259 22.48 2.42 -10.05
CA PRO A 259 23.47 3.32 -9.47
C PRO A 259 22.97 4.76 -9.34
N THR A 260 23.44 5.49 -8.34
CA THR A 260 23.14 6.93 -8.21
C THR A 260 23.85 7.71 -9.32
N MET A 261 23.07 8.34 -10.20
CA MET A 261 23.58 9.11 -11.33
C MET A 261 23.46 10.64 -11.16
N ILE A 262 23.01 11.10 -9.98
CA ILE A 262 22.83 12.52 -9.68
C ILE A 262 24.17 13.26 -9.81
N GLY A 263 24.20 14.27 -10.68
CA GLY A 263 25.38 15.10 -10.91
C GLY A 263 26.48 14.46 -11.78
N VAL A 264 26.24 13.29 -12.37
CA VAL A 264 27.18 12.69 -13.34
C VAL A 264 26.94 13.31 -14.72
N ASP A 265 27.95 13.99 -15.27
CA ASP A 265 27.88 14.58 -16.62
C ASP A 265 27.96 13.49 -17.70
N HIS A 266 26.81 13.19 -18.31
CA HIS A 266 26.70 12.16 -19.33
C HIS A 266 26.94 12.65 -20.76
N ARG A 267 27.10 13.95 -21.00
CA ARG A 267 27.12 14.52 -22.36
C ARG A 267 28.20 13.92 -23.26
N GLY A 268 29.35 13.54 -22.69
CA GLY A 268 30.45 12.90 -23.43
C GLY A 268 30.40 11.36 -23.51
N VAL A 269 29.69 10.72 -22.58
CA VAL A 269 29.64 9.25 -22.43
C VAL A 269 28.37 8.68 -23.06
N ALA A 270 27.22 9.34 -22.90
CA ALA A 270 25.95 8.93 -23.49
C ALA A 270 26.04 8.77 -25.00
N GLY A 271 26.67 9.71 -25.71
CA GLY A 271 26.86 9.61 -27.16
C GLY A 271 27.81 8.48 -27.60
N ARG A 272 28.65 7.92 -26.72
CA ARG A 272 29.44 6.72 -27.00
C ARG A 272 28.64 5.45 -26.70
N ILE A 273 27.86 5.45 -25.61
CA ILE A 273 27.01 4.31 -25.24
C ILE A 273 25.85 4.14 -26.23
N MET A 274 25.18 5.22 -26.64
CA MET A 274 24.11 5.19 -27.66
C MET A 274 24.59 4.65 -29.02
N ARG A 275 25.90 4.80 -29.33
CA ARG A 275 26.49 4.21 -30.55
C ARG A 275 26.69 2.70 -30.45
N LEU A 276 26.76 2.15 -29.24
CA LEU A 276 26.93 0.72 -28.97
C LEU A 276 25.59 0.05 -28.61
N ILE A 277 24.69 0.80 -27.99
CA ILE A 277 23.37 0.36 -27.52
C ILE A 277 22.39 1.49 -27.92
N PRO A 278 21.76 1.41 -29.11
CA PRO A 278 20.90 2.46 -29.65
C PRO A 278 19.76 2.89 -28.72
N ASP A 279 19.30 1.98 -27.86
CA ASP A 279 18.18 2.20 -26.94
C ASP A 279 18.62 2.68 -25.54
N TYR A 280 19.90 3.04 -25.35
CA TYR A 280 20.40 3.51 -24.06
C TYR A 280 19.92 4.93 -23.74
N MET A 281 19.21 5.09 -22.62
CA MET A 281 18.72 6.38 -22.14
C MET A 281 19.46 6.84 -20.88
N VAL A 282 19.72 8.14 -20.80
CA VAL A 282 20.32 8.77 -19.62
C VAL A 282 19.24 8.96 -18.57
N MET A 283 19.43 8.31 -17.41
CA MET A 283 18.46 8.31 -16.32
C MET A 283 19.02 8.99 -15.08
N GLY A 284 18.20 9.84 -14.43
CA GLY A 284 18.46 10.30 -13.06
C GLY A 284 19.58 11.33 -12.89
N GLU A 285 19.95 12.10 -13.91
CA GLU A 285 20.96 13.16 -13.78
C GLU A 285 20.45 14.34 -12.92
N ARG A 286 19.18 14.74 -13.08
CA ARG A 286 18.56 15.91 -12.42
C ARG A 286 17.52 15.56 -11.34
N GLY A 287 17.25 14.26 -11.15
CA GLY A 287 16.28 13.73 -10.19
C GLY A 287 15.49 12.55 -10.75
N MET A 288 14.72 11.87 -9.91
CA MET A 288 13.91 10.72 -10.35
C MET A 288 12.57 11.12 -10.97
N LYS A 289 12.16 12.40 -10.85
CA LYS A 289 10.94 12.90 -11.51
C LYS A 289 11.06 12.86 -13.04
N ASP A 290 12.27 13.06 -13.59
CA ASP A 290 12.50 12.94 -15.04
C ASP A 290 12.01 11.59 -15.58
N MET A 291 12.11 10.51 -14.77
CA MET A 291 11.68 9.16 -15.14
C MET A 291 10.17 9.03 -15.31
N THR A 292 9.38 9.82 -14.59
CA THR A 292 7.92 9.80 -14.68
C THR A 292 7.39 10.60 -15.87
N GLU A 293 8.27 11.26 -16.61
CA GLU A 293 7.94 12.04 -17.81
C GLU A 293 8.48 11.38 -19.09
N MET A 294 9.23 10.27 -18.96
CA MET A 294 9.86 9.55 -20.06
C MET A 294 9.06 8.30 -20.47
N GLU A 295 8.72 8.19 -21.76
CA GLU A 295 8.14 6.98 -22.33
C GLU A 295 9.26 6.01 -22.73
N MET A 296 9.39 4.91 -21.98
CA MET A 296 10.22 3.77 -22.37
C MET A 296 9.35 2.59 -22.80
N ALA A 297 9.79 1.84 -23.80
CA ALA A 297 9.23 0.53 -24.09
C ALA A 297 9.61 -0.43 -22.94
N LEU A 298 8.65 -0.68 -22.05
CA LEU A 298 8.77 -1.67 -21.00
C LEU A 298 8.41 -3.06 -21.55
N PRO A 299 8.94 -4.16 -20.97
CA PRO A 299 8.42 -5.49 -21.26
C PRO A 299 6.90 -5.55 -21.04
N ASP A 300 6.21 -6.35 -21.84
CA ASP A 300 4.79 -6.64 -21.63
C ASP A 300 4.53 -7.03 -20.17
N ASN A 301 3.42 -6.58 -19.58
CA ASN A 301 3.09 -6.89 -18.18
C ASN A 301 4.13 -6.40 -17.16
N THR A 302 4.49 -5.14 -17.24
CA THR A 302 5.35 -4.46 -16.25
C THR A 302 4.56 -3.37 -15.54
N ALA A 303 4.78 -3.20 -14.24
CA ALA A 303 4.20 -2.08 -13.50
C ALA A 303 4.56 -0.75 -14.18
N PRO A 304 3.60 0.16 -14.40
CA PRO A 304 3.86 1.39 -15.12
C PRO A 304 4.88 2.26 -14.37
N MET A 305 5.92 2.70 -15.08
CA MET A 305 6.87 3.71 -14.58
C MET A 305 6.20 5.09 -14.40
N MET A 306 5.15 5.34 -15.18
CA MET A 306 4.32 6.52 -15.07
C MET A 306 3.44 6.39 -13.83
N ALA A 307 3.90 6.98 -12.74
CA ALA A 307 3.01 7.43 -11.69
C ALA A 307 1.92 8.31 -12.33
N GLY A 308 0.65 8.06 -12.03
CA GLY A 308 -0.54 8.54 -12.76
C GLY A 308 -0.57 10.04 -13.09
N GLN A 309 -1.46 10.43 -14.01
CA GLN A 309 -1.60 11.84 -14.40
C GLN A 309 -2.39 12.65 -13.36
N GLY A 310 -2.04 13.92 -13.19
CA GLY A 310 -2.77 14.92 -12.42
C GLY A 310 -3.04 16.19 -13.24
N PRO A 311 -3.69 17.22 -12.67
CA PRO A 311 -4.06 18.44 -13.40
C PRO A 311 -2.86 19.28 -13.85
N PHE A 312 -1.67 19.01 -13.31
CA PHE A 312 -0.41 19.70 -13.62
C PHE A 312 0.62 18.78 -14.30
N GLY A 313 0.20 17.63 -14.85
CA GLY A 313 1.08 16.63 -15.47
C GLY A 313 1.27 15.38 -14.61
N ALA A 314 2.37 14.65 -14.83
CA ALA A 314 2.64 13.40 -14.12
C ALA A 314 2.77 13.62 -12.61
N LEU A 315 2.07 12.81 -11.82
CA LEU A 315 2.27 12.72 -10.38
C LEU A 315 3.58 11.95 -10.15
N GLY A 316 4.41 12.39 -9.21
CA GLY A 316 5.69 11.73 -8.91
C GLY A 316 5.58 10.53 -7.95
N MET A 317 4.39 9.95 -7.77
CA MET A 317 4.11 8.90 -6.78
C MET A 317 3.32 7.73 -7.39
N GLY A 318 3.80 6.51 -7.17
CA GLY A 318 3.15 5.24 -7.54
C GLY A 318 2.83 4.38 -6.31
N GLY A 319 2.49 3.11 -6.52
CA GLY A 319 2.38 2.13 -5.43
C GLY A 319 1.28 2.41 -4.42
N MET A 320 1.64 2.54 -3.13
CA MET A 320 0.72 2.84 -2.02
C MET A 320 0.35 4.33 -1.99
N PHE A 321 -0.34 4.77 -3.03
CA PHE A 321 -0.80 6.14 -3.22
C PHE A 321 -2.23 6.14 -3.79
N SER A 322 -3.05 7.07 -3.33
CA SER A 322 -4.30 7.46 -3.98
C SER A 322 -4.63 8.91 -3.63
N VAL A 323 -5.76 9.40 -4.13
CA VAL A 323 -6.22 10.77 -3.92
C VAL A 323 -7.57 10.74 -3.21
N LEU A 324 -7.67 11.42 -2.07
CA LEU A 324 -8.94 11.82 -1.47
C LEU A 324 -9.48 13.02 -2.25
N LYS A 325 -10.64 12.86 -2.87
CA LYS A 325 -11.36 13.87 -3.63
C LYS A 325 -12.57 14.33 -2.84
N VAL A 326 -12.51 15.57 -2.33
CA VAL A 326 -13.61 16.20 -1.58
C VAL A 326 -14.29 17.22 -2.48
N ARG A 327 -15.62 17.11 -2.64
CA ARG A 327 -16.42 18.07 -3.41
C ARG A 327 -17.69 18.46 -2.66
N ARG A 328 -18.05 19.74 -2.68
CA ARG A 328 -19.32 20.21 -2.11
C ARG A 328 -20.56 19.60 -2.76
N ASP A 329 -20.50 19.37 -4.08
CA ASP A 329 -21.60 18.92 -4.91
C ASP A 329 -21.63 17.39 -5.15
N GLN A 330 -20.72 16.63 -4.52
CA GLN A 330 -20.73 15.16 -4.58
C GLN A 330 -22.07 14.63 -4.01
N PRO A 331 -22.86 13.84 -4.75
CA PRO A 331 -24.10 13.30 -4.22
C PRO A 331 -23.91 12.32 -3.05
N ALA A 332 -24.93 12.21 -2.19
CA ALA A 332 -24.94 11.26 -1.09
C ALA A 332 -24.85 9.81 -1.59
N GLY A 333 -23.92 9.04 -1.03
CA GLY A 333 -23.70 7.65 -1.41
C GLY A 333 -23.10 7.46 -2.80
N ASP A 334 -22.73 8.54 -3.52
CA ASP A 334 -22.06 8.44 -4.82
C ASP A 334 -20.54 8.38 -4.61
N PHE A 335 -19.91 7.28 -5.06
CA PHE A 335 -18.47 7.01 -4.95
C PHE A 335 -17.72 7.20 -6.28
N ARG A 336 -18.39 7.68 -7.33
CA ARG A 336 -17.75 7.90 -8.64
C ARG A 336 -16.74 9.04 -8.57
N ASP A 337 -15.64 8.91 -9.29
CA ASP A 337 -14.62 9.96 -9.41
C ASP A 337 -15.22 11.25 -10.00
N PRO A 338 -15.22 12.38 -9.27
CA PRO A 338 -15.73 13.66 -9.76
C PRO A 338 -14.78 14.38 -10.72
N GLY A 339 -13.62 13.80 -11.05
CA GLY A 339 -12.58 14.43 -11.85
C GLY A 339 -11.64 15.30 -11.01
N TRP A 340 -10.82 16.13 -11.67
CA TRP A 340 -9.83 16.99 -11.00
C TRP A 340 -10.46 18.21 -10.34
N PHE A 341 -9.92 18.62 -9.21
CA PHE A 341 -10.37 19.80 -8.49
C PHE A 341 -10.07 21.09 -9.26
N SER A 342 -11.06 21.98 -9.35
CA SER A 342 -10.87 23.30 -9.95
C SER A 342 -10.35 24.27 -8.90
N HIS A 343 -9.04 24.51 -8.92
CA HIS A 343 -8.39 25.39 -7.95
C HIS A 343 -8.93 26.84 -8.06
N PRO A 344 -9.37 27.46 -6.95
CA PRO A 344 -9.80 28.85 -6.96
C PRO A 344 -8.68 29.82 -7.43
N PRO A 345 -9.03 30.98 -8.02
CA PRO A 345 -8.04 31.97 -8.40
C PRO A 345 -7.16 32.39 -7.22
N GLY A 346 -5.83 32.36 -7.42
CA GLY A 346 -4.84 32.75 -6.40
C GLY A 346 -4.46 31.66 -5.41
N THR A 347 -5.00 30.43 -5.51
CA THR A 347 -4.68 29.32 -4.59
C THR A 347 -3.68 28.32 -5.17
N VAL A 348 -3.10 28.61 -6.33
CA VAL A 348 -2.04 27.80 -6.97
C VAL A 348 -0.73 28.55 -6.86
N ALA A 349 0.33 27.85 -6.45
CA ALA A 349 1.68 28.41 -6.46
C ALA A 349 2.07 28.88 -7.86
N TYR A 350 2.76 30.01 -7.95
CA TYR A 350 3.14 30.63 -9.21
C TYR A 350 4.63 30.96 -9.22
N GLU A 351 5.19 31.07 -10.43
CA GLU A 351 6.57 31.52 -10.62
C GLU A 351 6.73 32.97 -10.16
N PHE A 352 7.61 33.19 -9.18
CA PHE A 352 7.93 34.55 -8.74
C PHE A 352 8.84 35.24 -9.77
N LYS A 353 8.36 36.35 -10.35
CA LYS A 353 9.06 37.11 -11.40
C LYS A 353 9.81 38.35 -10.91
N GLY A 354 9.86 38.57 -9.59
CA GLY A 354 10.56 39.70 -8.98
C GLY A 354 12.03 39.41 -8.67
N GLU A 355 12.73 40.39 -8.11
CA GLU A 355 14.09 40.19 -7.59
C GLU A 355 14.07 39.29 -6.34
N LEU A 356 14.92 38.26 -6.34
CA LEU A 356 15.06 37.37 -5.20
C LEU A 356 15.95 38.00 -4.12
N PRO A 357 15.59 37.90 -2.83
CA PRO A 357 16.47 38.33 -1.77
C PRO A 357 17.76 37.51 -1.76
N GLN A 358 18.89 38.14 -1.39
CA GLN A 358 20.14 37.40 -1.20
C GLN A 358 19.96 36.35 -0.09
N VAL A 359 20.25 35.10 -0.42
CA VAL A 359 20.17 33.99 0.53
C VAL A 359 21.38 34.04 1.46
N ASN A 360 21.16 34.32 2.74
CA ASN A 360 22.15 34.14 3.79
C ASN A 360 22.42 32.65 3.98
N ARG A 361 23.42 32.12 3.27
CA ARG A 361 23.91 30.76 3.48
C ARG A 361 24.73 30.75 4.76
N THR A 362 24.53 29.75 5.61
CA THR A 362 25.50 29.43 6.66
C THR A 362 26.87 29.30 6.01
N GLY A 363 27.82 30.16 6.42
CA GLY A 363 29.13 30.23 5.79
C GLY A 363 29.75 28.84 5.66
N ALA A 364 30.23 28.50 4.46
CA ALA A 364 30.96 27.27 4.26
C ALA A 364 32.07 27.18 5.33
N ALA A 365 32.17 26.04 6.01
CA ALA A 365 33.38 25.76 6.78
C ALA A 365 34.57 26.00 5.85
N PRO A 366 35.61 26.75 6.28
CA PRO A 366 36.75 27.03 5.41
C PRO A 366 37.26 25.70 4.88
N SER A 367 37.32 25.56 3.55
CA SER A 367 37.92 24.40 2.92
C SER A 367 39.33 24.29 3.47
N ALA A 368 39.61 23.26 4.25
CA ALA A 368 40.98 22.95 4.61
C ALA A 368 41.74 22.74 3.29
N ALA A 369 42.64 23.66 2.98
CA ALA A 369 43.57 23.53 1.87
C ALA A 369 44.55 22.40 2.23
N GLY A 370 44.10 21.17 1.98
CA GLY A 370 44.82 19.94 2.29
C GLY A 370 43.89 18.79 1.96
N GLY A 371 44.12 18.16 0.81
CA GLY A 371 43.33 17.02 0.35
C GLY A 371 43.22 15.98 1.46
N VAL A 372 41.99 15.64 1.84
CA VAL A 372 41.75 14.46 2.67
C VAL A 372 41.92 13.26 1.74
N ASP A 373 43.11 12.67 1.74
CA ASP A 373 43.32 11.34 1.17
C ASP A 373 42.45 10.36 1.98
N VAL A 374 41.28 10.03 1.44
CA VAL A 374 40.45 8.95 1.99
C VAL A 374 41.15 7.64 1.65
N GLN A 375 41.98 7.15 2.58
CA GLN A 375 42.56 5.81 2.44
C GLN A 375 41.46 4.76 2.58
N VAL A 376 40.91 4.34 1.45
CA VAL A 376 40.03 3.17 1.37
C VAL A 376 40.87 1.92 1.56
N LYS A 377 40.83 1.33 2.76
CA LYS A 377 41.40 0.01 3.01
C LYS A 377 40.44 -1.05 2.46
N LYS A 378 40.75 -1.61 1.28
CA LYS A 378 40.06 -2.82 0.79
C LYS A 378 40.14 -3.93 1.87
N PRO A 379 39.06 -4.65 2.19
CA PRO A 379 39.16 -5.84 3.03
C PRO A 379 40.08 -6.84 2.33
N GLY A 380 41.25 -7.08 2.92
CA GLY A 380 42.16 -8.13 2.48
C GLY A 380 41.53 -9.49 2.70
N GLY A 381 41.66 -10.38 1.71
CA GLY A 381 41.12 -11.72 1.75
C GLY A 381 41.64 -12.56 2.92
N ALA A 382 40.79 -13.53 3.28
CA ALA A 382 41.02 -14.67 4.17
C ALA A 382 41.25 -14.38 5.66
N ARG A 383 40.20 -14.64 6.48
CA ARG A 383 40.32 -15.42 7.72
C ARG A 383 39.05 -16.23 7.99
N ASN A 384 39.23 -17.54 8.10
CA ASN A 384 38.32 -18.51 8.70
C ASN A 384 37.83 -18.04 10.06
N HIS A 385 36.53 -18.16 10.33
CA HIS A 385 36.05 -18.45 11.67
C HIS A 385 34.88 -19.44 11.59
N GLN A 386 35.14 -20.65 12.07
CA GLN A 386 34.15 -21.56 12.60
C GLN A 386 33.53 -20.92 13.85
N HIS A 387 32.21 -20.89 13.94
CA HIS A 387 31.41 -21.39 15.07
C HIS A 387 29.93 -21.36 14.73
#